data_AF-A0A1G6I7Z2-F1
#
_entry.id   AF-A0A1G6I7Z2-F1
#
_cell.length_a   1.000
_cell.length_b   1.000
_cell.length_c   1.000
_cell.angle_alpha   90.00
_cell.angle_beta   90.00
_cell.angle_gamma   90.00
#
_symmetry.space_group_name_H-M   'P 1'
#
loop_
_entity.id
_entity.type
_entity.pdbx_description
1 polymer ?
#
loop_
_entity_poly.entity_id
_entity_poly.type
_entity_poly.pdbx_seq_one_letter_code
_entity_poly.pdbx_strand_id
1 'polypeptide(L)' 'MKRQTMVPKKKRGPPATGQGTQIQVRLQPDDLTAVDDWIAKHDGEPSRPEAIRTLMRQALHSKTKD' A
#
# COMPACT_ATOMS: atom_id res chain seq x y z
N MET A 1 3.87 45.35 -27.82
CA MET A 1 4.83 44.44 -27.16
C MET A 1 4.05 43.29 -26.53
N LYS A 2 4.31 42.02 -26.93
CA LYS A 2 3.59 40.86 -26.37
C LYS A 2 4.15 40.55 -24.98
N ARG A 3 3.30 40.55 -23.95
CA ARG A 3 3.68 40.12 -22.60
C ARG A 3 3.87 38.60 -22.60
N GLN A 4 5.11 38.16 -22.42
CA GLN A 4 5.44 36.74 -22.29
C GLN A 4 5.13 36.33 -20.85
N THR A 5 3.97 35.71 -20.62
CA THR A 5 3.60 35.20 -19.30
C THR A 5 4.46 33.96 -19.01
N MET A 6 5.47 34.13 -18.16
CA MET A 6 6.30 33.05 -17.68
C MET A 6 5.43 32.11 -16.84
N VAL A 7 5.07 30.94 -17.39
CA VAL A 7 4.31 29.92 -16.66
C VAL A 7 5.22 29.36 -15.57
N PRO A 8 4.94 29.58 -14.27
CA PRO A 8 5.78 29.06 -13.21
C PRO A 8 5.71 27.53 -13.17
N LYS A 9 6.87 26.88 -13.29
CA LYS A 9 6.99 25.42 -13.20
C LYS A 9 6.73 25.00 -11.75
N LYS A 10 5.57 24.39 -11.47
CA LYS A 10 5.24 23.90 -10.12
C LYS A 10 6.31 22.91 -9.66
N LYS A 11 6.83 23.09 -8.45
CA LYS A 11 7.77 22.15 -7.82
C LYS A 11 7.10 20.78 -7.75
N ARG A 12 7.77 19.75 -8.28
CA ARG A 12 7.35 18.36 -8.07
C ARG A 12 7.29 18.11 -6.56
N GLY A 13 6.24 17.42 -6.11
CA GLY A 13 6.11 17.02 -4.72
C GLY A 13 7.32 16.19 -4.25
N PRO A 14 7.43 15.95 -2.94
CA PRO A 14 8.52 15.16 -2.39
C PRO A 14 8.68 13.82 -3.14
N PRO A 15 9.93 13.32 -3.30
CA PRO A 15 10.13 11.98 -3.83
C PRO A 15 9.35 10.97 -2.99
N ALA A 16 8.77 9.96 -3.64
CA ALA A 16 8.00 8.94 -2.96
C ALA A 16 8.88 8.26 -1.90
N THR A 17 8.57 8.48 -0.63
CA THR A 17 9.30 7.94 0.54
C THR A 17 8.93 6.48 0.85
N GLY A 18 8.01 5.90 0.09
CA GLY A 18 7.54 4.53 0.30
C GLY A 18 8.56 3.52 -0.19
N GLN A 19 9.21 2.81 0.73
CA GLN A 19 9.99 1.63 0.38
C GLN A 19 9.09 0.56 -0.27
N GLY A 20 9.53 0.04 -1.42
CA GLY A 20 8.82 -1.01 -2.19
C GLY A 20 7.98 -0.49 -3.37
N THR A 21 7.54 -1.42 -4.21
CA THR A 21 6.74 -1.13 -5.41
C THR A 21 5.26 -1.03 -5.05
N GLN A 22 4.61 0.08 -5.40
CA GLN A 22 3.17 0.27 -5.20
C GLN A 22 2.36 -0.55 -6.21
N ILE A 23 1.42 -1.37 -5.74
CA ILE A 23 0.66 -2.31 -6.59
C ILE A 23 -0.79 -1.81 -6.88
N GLN A 24 -1.30 -0.81 -6.15
CA GLN A 24 -2.65 -0.23 -6.34
C GLN A 24 -3.79 -1.27 -6.47
N VAL A 25 -3.78 -2.31 -5.63
CA VAL A 25 -4.81 -3.36 -5.64
C VAL A 25 -6.11 -2.84 -5.03
N ARG A 26 -7.24 -3.20 -5.65
CA ARG A 26 -8.58 -2.97 -5.10
C ARG A 26 -9.09 -4.27 -4.50
N LEU A 27 -9.28 -4.28 -3.18
CA LEU A 27 -9.89 -5.39 -2.47
C LEU A 27 -11.42 -5.24 -2.49
N GLN A 28 -12.13 -6.36 -2.66
CA GLN A 28 -13.59 -6.38 -2.53
C GLN A 28 -14.00 -6.26 -1.06
N PRO A 29 -15.28 -5.92 -0.75
CA PRO A 29 -15.73 -5.75 0.62
C PRO A 29 -15.45 -6.96 1.51
N ASP A 30 -15.70 -8.17 1.02
CA ASP A 30 -15.50 -9.41 1.78
C ASP A 30 -14.02 -9.62 2.14
N ASP A 31 -13.10 -9.35 1.21
CA ASP A 31 -11.66 -9.45 1.45
C ASP A 31 -11.18 -8.39 2.45
N LEU A 32 -11.74 -7.17 2.37
CA LEU A 32 -11.43 -6.09 3.31
C LEU A 32 -11.89 -6.45 4.73
N THR A 33 -13.10 -6.97 4.87
CA THR A 33 -13.62 -7.42 6.17
C THR A 33 -12.77 -8.55 6.74
N ALA A 34 -12.37 -9.52 5.92
CA ALA A 34 -11.51 -10.61 6.37
C ALA A 34 -10.15 -10.12 6.89
N VAL A 35 -9.56 -9.10 6.24
CA VAL A 35 -8.31 -8.47 6.72
C VAL A 35 -8.54 -7.72 8.03
N ASP A 36 -9.62 -6.94 8.15
CA ASP A 36 -9.93 -6.20 9.37
C ASP A 36 -10.20 -7.14 10.57
N ASP A 37 -10.94 -8.22 10.35
CA ASP A 37 -11.18 -9.26 11.36
C ASP A 37 -9.90 -9.97 11.80
N TRP A 38 -8.94 -10.11 10.89
CA TRP A 38 -7.63 -10.66 11.21
C TRP A 38 -6.82 -9.67 12.06
N ILE A 39 -6.82 -8.38 11.72
CA ILE A 39 -6.14 -7.31 12.48
C ILE A 39 -6.66 -7.25 13.91
N ALA A 40 -7.98 -7.31 14.10
CA ALA A 40 -8.61 -7.25 15.42
C ALA A 40 -8.19 -8.37 16.38
N LYS A 41 -7.65 -9.47 15.86
CA LYS A 41 -7.19 -10.63 16.64
C LYS A 41 -5.69 -10.56 16.97
N HIS A 42 -4.96 -9.57 16.47
CA HIS A 42 -3.51 -9.48 16.63
C HIS A 42 -3.13 -8.30 17.52
N ASP A 43 -2.27 -8.56 18.51
CA ASP A 43 -1.71 -7.53 19.38
C ASP A 43 -0.89 -6.52 18.57
N GLY A 44 -1.09 -5.23 18.88
CA GLY A 44 -0.39 -4.12 18.22
C GLY A 44 -1.08 -3.56 16.97
N GLU A 45 -2.26 -4.05 16.61
CA GLU A 45 -3.14 -3.52 15.55
C GLU A 45 -2.37 -3.13 14.27
N PRO A 46 -1.78 -4.12 13.56
CA PRO A 46 -1.00 -3.84 12.38
C PRO A 46 -1.85 -3.10 11.32
N SER A 47 -1.25 -2.11 10.66
CA SER A 47 -1.92 -1.44 9.54
C SER A 47 -2.33 -2.44 8.46
N ARG A 48 -3.43 -2.16 7.73
CA ARG A 48 -3.90 -3.04 6.63
C ARG A 48 -2.80 -3.48 5.65
N PRO A 49 -1.89 -2.60 5.18
CA PRO A 49 -0.79 -3.03 4.33
C PRO A 49 0.18 -4.02 5.00
N GLU A 50 0.46 -3.85 6.30
CA GLU A 50 1.31 -4.77 7.07
C GLU A 50 0.63 -6.12 7.30
N ALA A 51 -0.67 -6.11 7.60
CA ALA A 51 -1.47 -7.33 7.73
C ALA A 51 -1.44 -8.15 6.43
N ILE A 52 -1.70 -7.50 5.29
CA ILE A 52 -1.67 -8.14 3.96
C ILE A 52 -0.27 -8.71 3.65
N ARG A 53 0.80 -7.96 3.94
CA ARG A 53 2.18 -8.45 3.75
C ARG A 53 2.46 -9.69 4.57
N THR A 54 2.01 -9.71 5.82
CA THR A 54 2.20 -10.84 6.74
C THR A 54 1.44 -12.08 6.25
N LEU A 55 0.15 -11.93 5.94
CA LEU A 55 -0.69 -12.99 5.40
C LEU A 55 -0.11 -13.56 4.10
N MET A 56 0.31 -12.69 3.17
CA MET A 56 0.94 -13.09 1.92
C MET A 56 2.21 -13.92 2.15
N ARG A 57 3.11 -13.46 3.04
CA ARG A 57 4.35 -14.19 3.37
C ARG A 57 4.05 -15.55 3.99
N GLN A 58 3.09 -15.64 4.90
CA GLN A 58 2.68 -16.92 5.52
C GLN A 58 2.13 -17.90 4.48
N ALA A 59 1.27 -17.42 3.58
CA ALA A 59 0.69 -18.24 2.52
C ALA A 59 1.75 -18.74 1.53
N LEU A 60 2.69 -17.88 1.13
CA LEU A 60 3.76 -18.27 0.21
C LEU A 60 4.78 -19.21 0.86
N HIS A 61 5.12 -18.99 2.13
CA HIS A 61 6.07 -19.84 2.85
C HIS A 61 5.54 -21.28 3.05
N SER A 62 4.24 -21.43 3.35
CA SER A 62 3.63 -22.76 3.50
C SER A 62 3.55 -23.55 2.19
N LYS A 63 3.54 -22.86 1.04
CA LYS A 63 3.47 -23.44 -0.31
C LYS A 63 4.84 -23.83 -0.89
N THR A 64 5.95 -23.48 -0.24
CA THR A 64 7.32 -23.78 -0.73
C THR A 64 7.93 -25.02 -0.07
N LYS A 65 7.15 -25.77 0.73
CA LYS A 65 7.61 -27.04 1.32
C LYS A 65 7.29 -28.19 0.38
N ASP A 66 7.97 -28.20 -0.77
CA ASP A 66 8.08 -29.33 -1.71
C ASP A 66 9.56 -29.48 -2.11
#